data_AF-F4B789-F1
#
_entry.id   AF-F4B789-F1
#
_cell.length_a   1.000
_cell.length_b   1.000
_cell.length_c   1.000
_cell.angle_alpha   90.00
_cell.angle_beta   90.00
_cell.angle_gamma   90.00
#
_symmetry.space_group_name_H-M   'P 1'
#
loop_
_entity.id
_entity.type
_entity.pdbx_description
1 polymer ?
#
loop_
_entity_poly.entity_id
_entity_poly.type
_entity_poly.pdbx_seq_one_letter_code
_entity_poly.pdbx_strand_id
1 'polypeptide(L)'
;MESRIKEYLQSEDKELKHEAWNYVEAHYKELGKDFIIEMLKFPDTGTRYRAWNFVKKLVEEKFLTVEECKALSPYFLEMLKDNNVVVRALSWYVTLIPLIDIGIIDKEKVVKEYSRYLCEIKEQEYKDVLEEVREELGIKC
;
A
#
# COMPACT_ATOMS: atom_id res chain seq x y z
N MET A 1 -10.64 22.53 2.44
CA MET A 1 -10.43 21.51 3.49
C MET A 1 -9.44 20.46 3.01
N GLU A 2 -9.67 19.87 1.84
CA GLU A 2 -8.79 18.86 1.22
C GLU A 2 -7.31 19.30 1.10
N SER A 3 -7.03 20.56 0.73
CA SER A 3 -5.64 21.08 0.64
C SER A 3 -4.85 20.91 1.95
N ARG A 4 -5.47 21.22 3.10
CA ARG A 4 -4.80 21.12 4.41
C ARG A 4 -4.58 19.68 4.85
N ILE A 5 -5.52 18.78 4.53
CA ILE A 5 -5.36 17.35 4.85
C ILE A 5 -4.18 16.79 4.05
N LYS A 6 -4.06 17.12 2.76
CA LYS A 6 -2.94 16.68 1.92
C LYS A 6 -1.59 17.17 2.44
N GLU A 7 -1.52 18.40 2.94
CA GLU A 7 -0.32 18.93 3.60
C GLU A 7 0.05 18.08 4.83
N TYR A 8 -0.92 17.74 5.68
CA TYR A 8 -0.67 16.90 6.87
C TYR A 8 -0.28 15.47 6.53
N LEU A 9 -0.83 14.91 5.45
CA LEU A 9 -0.45 13.60 4.93
C LEU A 9 0.99 13.58 4.38
N GLN A 10 1.61 14.73 4.14
CA GLN A 10 3.02 14.85 3.74
C GLN A 10 3.93 15.30 4.89
N SER A 11 3.39 15.51 6.08
CA SER A 11 4.16 16.03 7.21
C SER A 11 5.28 15.09 7.64
N GLU A 12 6.47 15.64 7.93
CA GLU A 12 7.56 14.90 8.58
C GLU A 12 7.25 14.57 10.05
N ASP A 13 6.33 15.32 10.65
CA ASP A 13 5.75 14.97 11.95
C ASP A 13 4.88 13.71 11.79
N LYS A 14 5.39 12.59 12.29
CA LYS A 14 4.77 11.27 12.20
C LYS A 14 3.43 11.20 12.92
N GLU A 15 3.27 11.91 14.05
CA GLU A 15 2.02 11.95 14.81
C GLU A 15 0.97 12.75 14.04
N LEU A 16 1.35 13.91 13.50
CA LEU A 16 0.45 14.70 12.66
C LEU A 16 0.03 13.93 11.39
N LYS A 17 0.98 13.26 10.73
CA LYS A 17 0.67 12.40 9.57
C LYS A 17 -0.25 11.24 9.99
N HIS A 18 -0.04 10.67 11.18
CA HIS A 18 -0.89 9.60 11.70
C HIS A 18 -2.33 10.06 11.96
N GLU A 19 -2.50 11.18 12.63
CA GLU A 19 -3.82 11.75 12.89
C GLU A 19 -4.54 12.17 11.60
N ALA A 20 -3.80 12.70 10.63
CA ALA A 20 -4.37 12.98 9.30
C ALA A 20 -4.91 11.71 8.63
N TRP A 21 -4.22 10.59 8.80
CA TRP A 21 -4.69 9.29 8.29
C TRP A 21 -5.91 8.76 9.05
N ASN A 22 -5.93 8.87 10.39
CA ASN A 22 -7.09 8.51 11.20
C ASN A 22 -8.34 9.30 10.74
N TYR A 23 -8.17 10.59 10.43
CA TYR A 23 -9.23 11.41 9.86
C TYR A 23 -9.69 10.89 8.49
N VAL A 24 -8.76 10.58 7.57
CA VAL A 24 -9.12 10.03 6.25
C VAL A 24 -9.91 8.72 6.40
N GLU A 25 -9.46 7.79 7.24
CA GLU A 25 -10.15 6.51 7.44
C GLU A 25 -11.54 6.66 8.06
N ALA A 26 -11.74 7.65 8.94
CA ALA A 26 -13.03 7.94 9.54
C ALA A 26 -14.00 8.65 8.57
N HIS A 27 -13.49 9.49 7.67
CA HIS A 27 -14.28 10.41 6.85
C HIS A 27 -14.20 10.14 5.33
N TYR A 28 -13.66 9.00 4.89
CA TYR A 28 -13.43 8.73 3.46
C TYR A 28 -14.68 8.85 2.58
N LYS A 29 -15.87 8.55 3.11
CA LYS A 29 -17.14 8.72 2.38
C LYS A 29 -17.47 10.19 2.11
N GLU A 30 -17.16 11.06 3.07
CA GLU A 30 -17.38 12.51 2.99
C GLU A 30 -16.32 13.18 2.12
N LEU A 31 -15.07 12.72 2.22
CA LEU A 31 -13.97 13.14 1.36
C LEU A 31 -14.17 12.74 -0.10
N GLY A 32 -14.95 11.68 -0.33
CA GLY A 32 -15.36 11.27 -1.67
C GLY A 32 -14.34 10.42 -2.40
N LYS A 33 -14.82 9.77 -3.46
CA LYS A 33 -14.07 8.76 -4.21
C LYS A 33 -12.81 9.32 -4.87
N ASP A 34 -12.90 10.52 -5.43
CA ASP A 34 -11.79 11.17 -6.15
C ASP A 34 -10.60 11.45 -5.22
N PHE A 35 -10.88 11.89 -3.99
CA PHE A 35 -9.85 12.10 -2.97
C PHE A 35 -9.13 10.78 -2.65
N ILE A 36 -9.88 9.69 -2.45
CA ILE A 36 -9.30 8.38 -2.14
C ILE A 36 -8.49 7.82 -3.31
N ILE A 37 -8.99 7.98 -4.55
CA ILE A 37 -8.23 7.63 -5.76
C ILE A 37 -6.92 8.43 -5.84
N GLU A 38 -6.93 9.70 -5.43
CA GLU A 38 -5.71 10.50 -5.33
C GLU A 38 -4.73 9.96 -4.30
N MET A 39 -5.21 9.47 -3.16
CA MET A 39 -4.35 8.86 -2.14
C MET A 39 -3.65 7.59 -2.64
N LEU A 40 -4.28 6.80 -3.51
CA LEU A 40 -3.68 5.59 -4.10
C LEU A 40 -2.52 5.89 -5.07
N LYS A 41 -2.43 7.13 -5.57
CA LYS A 41 -1.35 7.63 -6.46
C LYS A 41 -0.48 8.70 -5.80
N PHE A 42 -0.56 8.85 -4.48
CA PHE A 42 0.02 10.00 -3.79
C PHE A 42 1.55 10.00 -3.82
N PRO A 43 2.24 11.15 -4.01
CA PRO A 43 3.70 11.16 -4.15
C PRO A 43 4.47 10.63 -2.95
N ASP A 44 4.03 10.93 -1.72
CA ASP A 44 4.61 10.39 -0.49
C ASP A 44 4.23 8.91 -0.34
N THR A 45 5.21 8.01 -0.41
CA THR A 45 4.95 6.57 -0.45
C THR A 45 4.53 6.01 0.90
N GLY A 46 4.84 6.68 2.02
CA GLY A 46 4.29 6.34 3.34
C GLY A 46 2.77 6.56 3.42
N THR A 47 2.29 7.70 2.90
CA THR A 47 0.86 7.96 2.74
C THR A 47 0.24 7.02 1.70
N ARG A 48 0.87 6.85 0.53
CA ARG A 48 0.37 5.91 -0.48
C ARG A 48 0.21 4.49 0.07
N TYR A 49 1.16 4.01 0.89
CA TYR A 49 1.10 2.71 1.55
C TYR A 49 -0.16 2.56 2.41
N ARG A 50 -0.46 3.55 3.25
CA ARG A 50 -1.69 3.54 4.07
C ARG A 50 -2.96 3.54 3.22
N ALA A 51 -2.96 4.30 2.12
CA ALA A 51 -4.07 4.29 1.18
C ALA A 51 -4.32 2.88 0.61
N TRP A 52 -3.25 2.17 0.21
CA TRP A 52 -3.36 0.80 -0.32
C TRP A 52 -3.75 -0.23 0.72
N ASN A 53 -3.31 -0.11 1.98
CA ASN A 53 -3.79 -0.95 3.08
C ASN A 53 -5.31 -0.85 3.29
N PHE A 54 -5.88 0.31 2.99
CA PHE A 54 -7.30 0.56 3.15
C PHE A 54 -8.15 -0.03 2.01
N VAL A 55 -7.54 -0.38 0.86
CA VAL A 55 -8.24 -0.80 -0.36
C VAL A 55 -9.14 -2.01 -0.15
N LYS A 56 -8.70 -3.03 0.59
CA LYS A 56 -9.53 -4.23 0.83
C LYS A 56 -10.87 -3.85 1.46
N LYS A 57 -10.85 -3.01 2.51
CA LYS A 57 -12.06 -2.50 3.15
C LYS A 57 -12.91 -1.66 2.18
N LEU A 58 -12.29 -0.77 1.40
CA LEU A 58 -13.01 0.04 0.42
C LEU A 58 -13.74 -0.80 -0.64
N VAL A 59 -13.15 -1.93 -1.04
CA VAL A 59 -13.76 -2.88 -1.98
C VAL A 59 -14.87 -3.69 -1.31
N GLU A 60 -14.65 -4.20 -0.09
CA GLU A 60 -15.66 -4.93 0.69
C GLU A 60 -16.91 -4.08 0.97
N GLU A 61 -16.72 -2.79 1.22
CA GLU A 61 -17.78 -1.81 1.42
C GLU A 61 -18.38 -1.25 0.11
N LYS A 62 -17.92 -1.74 -1.04
CA LYS A 62 -18.36 -1.33 -2.40
C LYS A 62 -18.14 0.16 -2.69
N PHE A 63 -17.23 0.82 -1.98
CA PHE A 63 -16.85 2.20 -2.25
C PHE A 63 -15.94 2.30 -3.48
N LEU A 64 -15.01 1.35 -3.62
CA LEU A 64 -14.23 1.11 -4.84
C LEU A 64 -14.57 -0.25 -5.43
N THR A 65 -14.37 -0.42 -6.73
CA THR A 65 -14.43 -1.72 -7.40
C THR A 65 -13.03 -2.32 -7.55
N VAL A 66 -12.96 -3.64 -7.77
CA VAL A 66 -11.70 -4.33 -8.06
C VAL A 66 -11.07 -3.77 -9.33
N GLU A 67 -11.86 -3.51 -10.37
CA GLU A 67 -11.41 -3.01 -11.67
C GLU A 67 -10.79 -1.62 -11.57
N GLU A 68 -11.39 -0.72 -10.77
CA GLU A 68 -10.83 0.60 -10.51
C GLU A 68 -9.47 0.52 -9.81
N CYS A 69 -9.35 -0.34 -8.81
CA CYS A 69 -8.08 -0.55 -8.11
C CYS A 69 -7.04 -1.23 -9.00
N LYS A 70 -7.42 -2.19 -9.85
CA LYS A 70 -6.54 -2.83 -10.84
C LYS A 70 -5.91 -1.81 -11.77
N ALA A 71 -6.69 -0.84 -12.26
CA ALA A 71 -6.19 0.23 -13.13
C ALA A 71 -5.12 1.11 -12.44
N LEU A 72 -5.13 1.18 -11.11
CA LEU A 72 -4.17 1.94 -10.30
C LEU A 72 -3.01 1.09 -9.76
N SER A 73 -3.04 -0.23 -9.97
CA SER A 73 -2.00 -1.16 -9.49
C SER A 73 -0.56 -0.78 -9.84
N PRO A 74 -0.22 -0.08 -10.95
CA PRO A 74 1.15 0.38 -11.17
C PRO A 74 1.71 1.23 -10.02
N TYR A 75 0.89 2.08 -9.39
CA TYR A 75 1.29 2.91 -8.26
C TYR A 75 1.58 2.11 -6.99
N PHE A 76 0.91 0.97 -6.80
CA PHE A 76 1.22 0.02 -5.74
C PHE A 76 2.52 -0.72 -6.01
N LEU A 77 2.70 -1.22 -7.24
CA LEU A 77 3.86 -2.00 -7.63
C LEU A 77 5.18 -1.20 -7.55
N GLU A 78 5.12 0.14 -7.63
CA GLU A 78 6.25 1.02 -7.32
C GLU A 78 6.74 0.87 -5.87
N MET A 79 5.83 0.65 -4.90
CA MET A 79 6.19 0.53 -3.48
C MET A 79 6.90 -0.79 -3.17
N LEU A 80 6.70 -1.85 -3.97
CA LEU A 80 7.41 -3.12 -3.84
C LEU A 80 8.92 -3.02 -4.13
N LYS A 81 9.35 -1.91 -4.72
CA LYS A 81 10.74 -1.58 -5.04
C LYS A 81 11.16 -0.20 -4.51
N ASP A 82 10.45 0.31 -3.50
CA ASP A 82 10.74 1.62 -2.91
C ASP A 82 12.15 1.66 -2.29
N ASN A 83 12.82 2.81 -2.34
CA ASN A 83 14.12 2.99 -1.69
C ASN A 83 13.99 3.09 -0.15
N ASN A 84 12.83 3.55 0.34
CA ASN A 84 12.49 3.48 1.74
C ASN A 84 12.17 2.04 2.12
N VAL A 85 13.11 1.39 2.82
CA VAL A 85 12.98 -0.02 3.15
C VAL A 85 11.80 -0.34 4.05
N VAL A 86 11.37 0.59 4.90
CA VAL A 86 10.17 0.43 5.74
C VAL A 86 8.94 0.33 4.86
N VAL A 87 8.75 1.26 3.92
CA VAL A 87 7.63 1.23 2.96
C VAL A 87 7.68 -0.04 2.12
N ARG A 88 8.87 -0.41 1.62
CA ARG A 88 9.05 -1.61 0.81
C ARG A 88 8.68 -2.87 1.56
N ALA A 89 9.24 -3.08 2.76
CA ALA A 89 8.98 -4.26 3.59
C ALA A 89 7.49 -4.35 3.97
N LEU A 90 6.88 -3.25 4.40
CA LEU A 90 5.46 -3.22 4.76
C LEU A 90 4.55 -3.46 3.55
N SER A 91 4.91 -2.98 2.36
CA SER A 91 4.13 -3.24 1.15
C SER A 91 4.12 -4.71 0.76
N TRP A 92 5.25 -5.42 0.96
CA TRP A 92 5.34 -6.87 0.76
C TRP A 92 4.54 -7.65 1.80
N TYR A 93 4.72 -7.31 3.08
CA TYR A 93 4.17 -8.08 4.19
C TYR A 93 2.71 -7.76 4.51
N VAL A 94 2.35 -6.48 4.60
CA VAL A 94 1.02 -6.06 5.08
C VAL A 94 0.02 -5.94 3.93
N THR A 95 0.46 -5.43 2.78
CA THR A 95 -0.47 -4.97 1.74
C THR A 95 -0.65 -5.95 0.59
N LEU A 96 0.44 -6.56 0.11
CA LEU A 96 0.43 -7.34 -1.13
C LEU A 96 -0.53 -8.53 -1.07
N ILE A 97 -0.47 -9.34 -0.01
CA ILE A 97 -1.29 -10.55 0.13
C ILE A 97 -2.79 -10.23 0.08
N PRO A 98 -3.32 -9.28 0.87
CA PRO A 98 -4.71 -8.84 0.75
C PRO A 98 -5.13 -8.41 -0.67
N LEU A 99 -4.24 -7.74 -1.42
CA LEU A 99 -4.53 -7.31 -2.79
C LEU A 99 -4.51 -8.46 -3.80
N ILE A 100 -3.71 -9.50 -3.57
CA ILE A 100 -3.74 -10.75 -4.34
C ILE A 100 -5.06 -11.49 -4.06
N ASP A 101 -5.46 -11.62 -2.80
CA ASP A 101 -6.66 -12.37 -2.39
C ASP A 101 -7.94 -11.82 -3.02
N ILE A 102 -8.07 -10.50 -3.08
CA ILE A 102 -9.23 -9.84 -3.71
C ILE A 102 -9.03 -9.63 -5.22
N GLY A 103 -7.96 -10.20 -5.78
CA GLY A 103 -7.69 -10.28 -7.20
C GLY A 103 -7.26 -8.96 -7.86
N ILE A 104 -6.85 -7.94 -7.10
CA ILE A 104 -6.34 -6.67 -7.65
C ILE A 104 -4.93 -6.85 -8.23
N ILE A 105 -4.11 -7.67 -7.58
CA ILE A 105 -2.73 -7.94 -7.99
C ILE A 105 -2.60 -9.39 -8.45
N ASP A 106 -1.93 -9.57 -9.58
CA ASP A 106 -1.57 -10.89 -10.10
C ASP A 106 -0.30 -11.40 -9.39
N LYS A 107 -0.46 -12.51 -8.64
CA LYS A 107 0.63 -13.17 -7.92
C LYS A 107 1.77 -13.59 -8.83
N GLU A 108 1.47 -14.24 -9.95
CA GLU A 108 2.48 -14.78 -10.86
C GLU A 108 3.32 -13.66 -11.47
N LYS A 109 2.65 -12.57 -11.87
CA LYS A 109 3.34 -11.36 -12.35
C LYS A 109 4.28 -10.78 -11.31
N VAL A 110 3.82 -10.63 -10.06
CA VAL A 110 4.63 -10.06 -8.97
C VAL A 110 5.85 -10.93 -8.67
N VAL A 111 5.66 -12.24 -8.53
CA VAL A 111 6.76 -13.19 -8.27
C VAL A 111 7.80 -13.13 -9.40
N LYS A 112 7.36 -13.07 -10.65
CA LYS A 112 8.26 -13.04 -11.81
C LYS A 112 9.03 -11.73 -11.93
N GLU A 113 8.38 -10.59 -11.73
CA GLU A 113 8.96 -9.28 -12.06
C GLU A 113 9.58 -8.56 -10.85
N TYR A 114 9.15 -8.87 -9.62
CA TYR A 114 9.48 -8.09 -8.43
C TYR A 114 10.17 -8.87 -7.30
N SER A 115 10.22 -10.20 -7.35
CA SER A 115 10.79 -11.05 -6.27
C SER A 115 12.20 -10.64 -5.83
N ARG A 116 13.06 -10.19 -6.74
CA ARG A 116 14.42 -9.71 -6.40
C ARG A 116 14.41 -8.61 -5.33
N TYR A 117 13.42 -7.71 -5.37
CA TYR A 117 13.34 -6.57 -4.45
C TYR A 117 12.95 -6.99 -3.03
N LEU A 118 12.22 -8.11 -2.89
CA LEU A 118 11.98 -8.74 -1.60
C LEU A 118 13.26 -9.39 -1.04
N CYS A 119 14.04 -10.04 -1.91
CA CYS A 119 15.31 -10.69 -1.54
C CYS A 119 16.42 -9.71 -1.15
N GLU A 120 16.35 -8.48 -1.65
CA GLU A 120 17.28 -7.39 -1.35
C GLU A 120 17.08 -6.80 0.06
N ILE A 121 15.94 -7.02 0.71
CA ILE A 121 15.69 -6.56 2.10
C ILE A 121 16.52 -7.41 3.07
N LYS A 122 17.40 -6.77 3.84
CA LYS A 122 18.36 -7.41 4.78
C LYS A 122 18.12 -7.02 6.23
N GLU A 123 17.18 -6.12 6.48
CA GLU A 123 16.84 -5.55 7.76
C GLU A 123 16.25 -6.63 8.66
N GLN A 124 16.95 -6.88 9.78
CA GLN A 124 16.64 -7.99 10.68
C GLN A 124 15.25 -7.86 11.32
N GLU A 125 14.73 -6.64 11.48
CA GLU A 125 13.40 -6.38 12.05
C GLU A 125 12.25 -6.94 11.19
N TYR A 126 12.48 -7.13 9.88
CA TYR A 126 11.48 -7.66 8.94
C TYR A 126 11.76 -9.12 8.58
N LYS A 127 12.79 -9.76 9.13
CA LYS A 127 13.24 -11.08 8.65
C LYS A 127 12.12 -12.11 8.72
N ASP A 128 11.49 -12.25 9.89
CA ASP A 128 10.54 -13.33 10.14
C ASP A 128 9.28 -13.14 9.27
N VAL A 129 8.74 -11.91 9.26
CA VAL A 129 7.55 -11.57 8.47
C VAL A 129 7.78 -11.65 6.96
N LEU A 130 8.98 -11.33 6.47
CA LEU A 130 9.29 -11.46 5.04
C LEU A 130 9.62 -12.90 4.64
N GLU A 131 10.04 -13.75 5.58
CA GLU A 131 10.16 -15.18 5.31
C GLU A 131 8.79 -15.82 5.10
N GLU A 132 7.81 -15.48 5.94
CA GLU A 132 6.42 -15.93 5.76
C GLU A 132 5.88 -15.51 4.38
N VAL A 133 6.14 -14.27 3.95
CA VAL A 133 5.75 -13.78 2.62
C VAL A 133 6.45 -14.58 1.51
N ARG A 134 7.74 -14.93 1.66
CA ARG A 134 8.45 -15.74 0.66
C ARG A 134 7.86 -17.13 0.55
N GLU A 135 7.56 -17.77 1.68
CA GLU A 135 6.94 -19.09 1.71
C GLU A 135 5.56 -19.07 1.05
N GLU A 136 4.72 -18.10 1.41
CA GLU A 136 3.37 -17.96 0.85
C GLU A 136 3.40 -17.68 -0.67
N LEU A 137 4.34 -16.86 -1.12
CA LEU A 137 4.49 -16.51 -2.53
C LEU A 137 5.32 -17.53 -3.33
N GLY A 138 5.98 -18.48 -2.68
CA GLY A 138 6.89 -19.43 -3.32
C GLY A 138 8.15 -18.77 -3.90
N ILE A 139 8.61 -17.67 -3.29
CA ILE A 139 9.79 -16.92 -3.73
C ILE A 139 11.04 -17.52 -3.09
N LYS A 140 12.09 -17.71 -3.90
CA LYS A 140 13.41 -18.13 -3.42
C LYS A 140 14.41 -16.99 -3.53
N CYS A 141 15.02 -16.67 -2.39
CA CYS A 141 16.19 -15.84 -2.24
C CYS A 141 17.39 -16.75 -1.90
#